data_AF-A0A6H0IW19-F1
#
_entry.id   AF-A0A6H0IW19-F1
#
_cell.length_a   1.000
_cell.length_b   1.000
_cell.length_c   1.000
_cell.angle_alpha   90.00
_cell.angle_beta   90.00
_cell.angle_gamma   90.00
#
_symmetry.space_group_name_H-M   'P 1'
#
loop_
_entity.id
_entity.type
_entity.pdbx_description
1 polymer ?
#
loop_
_entity_poly.entity_id
_entity_poly.type
_entity_poly.pdbx_seq_one_letter_code
_entity_poly.pdbx_strand_id
1 'polypeptide(L)'
;MIGRPLTRLSVNERGRDIVVSDIHGMVSLFFEELERVGFDSESDRVICAGDLVDRGPESLRALSLLEEPWFYSVMGNHDLAAVIHLLGDHPDVRQDDALRFRLPTEGWLESLNAEEASTVAARIAELPFLMEVDTTGGPVGVVHAEVPWNYATWEAFRDSVVRAFFEKAGMRELAPVVQGRRFMEAERAGRYLWKDDPTLTLPDILHVIHGHSIRLDNAFQPWRMGNRVHIDSGAFLAQPEWAEERARARAGEPGLTLVTIDAPMTPL
;
A
#
# COMPACT_ATOMS: atom_id res chain seq x y z
N MET A 1 8.35 15.84 9.32
CA MET A 1 8.05 15.06 8.10
C MET A 1 6.81 14.26 8.40
N ILE A 2 5.88 14.19 7.46
CA ILE A 2 4.62 13.44 7.61
C ILE A 2 4.91 11.94 7.59
N GLY A 3 4.23 11.15 8.43
CA GLY A 3 4.35 9.69 8.46
C GLY A 3 5.35 9.19 9.50
N ARG A 4 5.60 7.88 9.47
CA ARG A 4 6.71 7.20 10.17
C ARG A 4 7.59 6.48 9.15
N PRO A 5 8.90 6.27 9.39
CA PRO A 5 9.73 5.59 8.39
C PRO A 5 9.47 4.09 8.32
N LEU A 6 9.24 3.45 9.46
CA LEU A 6 9.17 2.00 9.59
C LEU A 6 8.31 1.60 10.80
N THR A 7 7.47 0.59 10.62
CA THR A 7 6.86 -0.19 11.71
C THR A 7 7.36 -1.62 11.64
N ARG A 8 7.66 -2.22 12.80
CA ARG A 8 8.03 -3.63 12.91
C ARG A 8 6.95 -4.40 13.66
N LEU A 9 6.54 -5.53 13.11
CA LEU A 9 5.62 -6.45 13.76
C LEU A 9 6.37 -7.76 14.05
N SER A 10 6.34 -8.21 15.30
CA SER A 10 6.82 -9.54 15.63
C SER A 10 5.90 -10.61 15.05
N VAL A 11 6.39 -11.84 15.01
CA VAL A 11 5.63 -13.04 14.63
C VAL A 11 4.27 -13.06 15.33
N ASN A 12 3.21 -13.31 14.57
CA ASN A 12 1.89 -13.61 15.13
C ASN A 12 1.86 -15.07 15.60
N GLU A 13 1.90 -15.30 16.91
CA GLU A 13 1.83 -16.65 17.49
C GLU A 13 0.39 -17.15 17.69
N ARG A 14 -0.62 -16.30 17.47
CA ARG A 14 -2.02 -16.58 17.80
C ARG A 14 -2.87 -16.95 16.59
N GLY A 15 -2.60 -16.35 15.43
CA GLY A 15 -3.39 -16.53 14.22
C GLY A 15 -2.61 -16.22 12.95
N ARG A 16 -3.33 -15.88 11.89
CA ARG A 16 -2.79 -15.58 10.56
C ARG A 16 -2.49 -14.09 10.43
N ASP A 17 -1.48 -13.79 9.63
CA ASP A 17 -1.30 -12.45 9.07
C ASP A 17 -1.84 -12.44 7.65
N ILE A 18 -2.89 -11.66 7.43
CA ILE A 18 -3.54 -11.49 6.14
C ILE A 18 -3.11 -10.14 5.56
N VAL A 19 -2.57 -10.15 4.35
CA VAL A 19 -2.22 -8.93 3.63
C VAL A 19 -3.34 -8.58 2.67
N VAL A 20 -3.79 -7.34 2.71
CA VAL A 20 -4.85 -6.82 1.83
C VAL A 20 -4.29 -5.73 0.92
N SER A 21 -4.75 -5.73 -0.34
CA SER A 21 -4.41 -4.69 -1.31
C SER A 21 -5.07 -3.34 -0.99
N ASP A 22 -4.91 -2.38 -1.90
CA ASP A 22 -5.42 -1.03 -1.88
C ASP A 22 -6.95 -1.02 -1.65
N ILE A 23 -7.39 -0.45 -0.53
CA ILE A 23 -8.80 -0.49 -0.10
C ILE A 23 -9.61 0.59 -0.80
N HIS A 24 -9.06 1.80 -0.96
CA HIS A 24 -9.70 2.91 -1.66
C HIS A 24 -11.16 3.15 -1.24
N GLY A 25 -11.41 3.24 0.06
CA GLY A 25 -12.76 3.49 0.59
C GLY A 25 -13.77 2.36 0.32
N MET A 26 -13.36 1.17 -0.12
CA MET A 26 -14.22 0.01 -0.35
C MET A 26 -14.41 -0.82 0.93
N VAL A 27 -14.82 -0.17 2.03
CA VAL A 27 -14.85 -0.77 3.37
C VAL A 27 -15.88 -1.89 3.47
N SER A 28 -17.03 -1.74 2.81
CA SER A 28 -18.07 -2.77 2.80
C SER A 28 -17.56 -4.05 2.13
N LEU A 29 -16.91 -3.93 0.97
CA LEU A 29 -16.25 -5.06 0.30
C LEU A 29 -15.15 -5.68 1.16
N PHE A 30 -14.36 -4.85 1.85
CA PHE A 30 -13.31 -5.33 2.75
C PHE A 30 -13.87 -6.27 3.84
N PHE A 31 -14.96 -5.89 4.50
CA PHE A 31 -15.58 -6.75 5.51
C PHE A 31 -16.24 -8.00 4.91
N GLU A 32 -16.83 -7.91 3.72
CA GLU A 32 -17.35 -9.08 2.99
C GLU A 32 -16.22 -10.11 2.71
N GLU A 33 -15.05 -9.63 2.28
CA GLU A 33 -13.90 -10.50 2.03
C GLU A 33 -13.32 -11.09 3.33
N LEU A 34 -13.28 -10.32 4.43
CA LEU A 34 -12.87 -10.85 5.74
C LEU A 34 -13.81 -11.95 6.23
N GLU A 35 -15.13 -11.77 6.07
CA GLU A 35 -16.12 -12.80 6.41
C GLU A 35 -15.91 -14.05 5.55
N ARG A 36 -15.70 -13.87 4.23
CA ARG A 36 -15.48 -14.97 3.28
C ARG A 36 -14.27 -15.84 3.64
N VAL A 37 -13.16 -15.22 4.08
CA VAL A 37 -11.93 -15.94 4.46
C VAL A 37 -11.93 -16.40 5.93
N GLY A 38 -13.03 -16.18 6.65
CA GLY A 38 -13.20 -16.55 8.05
C GLY A 38 -12.20 -15.87 8.97
N PHE A 39 -12.02 -14.55 8.81
CA PHE A 39 -11.14 -13.74 9.66
C PHE A 39 -11.59 -13.76 11.13
N ASP A 40 -10.63 -13.90 12.05
CA ASP A 40 -10.85 -13.81 13.50
C ASP A 40 -10.08 -12.63 14.10
N SER A 41 -10.78 -11.55 14.45
CA SER A 41 -10.17 -10.33 15.02
C SER A 41 -9.45 -10.54 16.35
N GLU A 42 -9.70 -11.66 17.06
CA GLU A 42 -9.03 -11.96 18.33
C GLU A 42 -7.64 -12.60 18.16
N SER A 43 -7.34 -13.12 16.96
CA SER A 43 -6.12 -13.90 16.71
C SER A 43 -5.40 -13.52 15.41
N ASP A 44 -6.13 -13.20 14.35
CA ASP A 44 -5.59 -12.78 13.07
C ASP A 44 -5.22 -11.28 13.07
N ARG A 45 -4.30 -10.89 12.18
CA ARG A 45 -3.99 -9.49 11.86
C ARG A 45 -4.20 -9.22 10.38
N VAL A 46 -4.64 -8.01 10.05
CA VAL A 46 -4.69 -7.48 8.69
C VAL A 46 -3.59 -6.46 8.49
N ILE A 47 -2.83 -6.60 7.40
CA ILE A 47 -1.78 -5.68 6.99
C ILE A 47 -2.14 -5.14 5.60
N CYS A 48 -2.54 -3.88 5.50
CA CYS A 48 -2.90 -3.22 4.26
C CYS A 48 -1.67 -2.65 3.55
N ALA A 49 -1.63 -2.80 2.23
CA ALA A 49 -0.59 -2.24 1.36
C ALA A 49 -0.73 -0.72 1.12
N GLY A 50 -1.60 -0.02 1.86
CA GLY A 50 -1.83 1.42 1.75
C GLY A 50 -3.00 1.79 0.84
N ASP A 51 -3.13 3.08 0.53
CA ASP A 51 -4.22 3.65 -0.25
C ASP A 51 -5.59 3.27 0.35
N LEU A 52 -5.80 3.72 1.60
CA LEU A 52 -7.04 3.50 2.34
C LEU A 52 -8.17 4.39 1.81
N VAL A 53 -7.82 5.61 1.39
CA VAL A 53 -8.77 6.65 0.98
C VAL A 53 -8.83 6.84 -0.53
N ASP A 54 -9.72 7.73 -0.96
CA ASP A 54 -10.01 8.08 -2.35
C ASP A 54 -10.64 6.94 -3.18
N ARG A 55 -11.19 7.29 -4.35
CA ARG A 55 -11.84 6.46 -5.38
C ARG A 55 -13.16 5.80 -4.98
N GLY A 56 -13.26 5.26 -3.77
CA GLY A 56 -14.46 4.62 -3.25
C GLY A 56 -15.25 5.51 -2.28
N PRO A 57 -16.44 5.04 -1.86
CA PRO A 57 -17.43 5.89 -1.23
C PRO A 57 -17.18 6.10 0.28
N GLU A 58 -16.29 5.32 0.89
CA GLU A 58 -16.22 5.17 2.35
C GLU A 58 -14.85 5.56 2.93
N SER A 59 -14.16 6.52 2.32
CA SER A 59 -12.82 6.97 2.74
C SER A 59 -12.71 7.28 4.24
N LEU A 60 -13.70 7.97 4.83
CA LEU A 60 -13.70 8.23 6.28
C LEU A 60 -13.84 6.96 7.12
N ARG A 61 -14.66 6.00 6.67
CA ARG A 61 -14.77 4.69 7.35
C ARG A 61 -13.49 3.87 7.21
N ALA A 62 -12.77 4.00 6.10
CA ALA A 62 -11.49 3.30 5.90
C ALA A 62 -10.45 3.78 6.92
N LEU A 63 -10.45 5.07 7.26
CA LEU A 63 -9.57 5.63 8.29
C LEU A 63 -9.93 5.18 9.71
N SER A 64 -11.18 4.77 9.97
CA SER A 64 -11.56 4.16 11.25
C SER A 64 -10.94 2.77 11.44
N LEU A 65 -10.55 2.07 10.37
CA LEU A 65 -9.83 0.79 10.49
C LEU A 65 -8.51 0.93 11.25
N LEU A 66 -7.88 2.11 11.21
CA LEU A 66 -6.64 2.39 11.96
C LEU A 66 -6.83 2.41 13.49
N GLU A 67 -8.07 2.40 13.97
CA GLU A 67 -8.39 2.28 15.40
C GLU A 67 -8.45 0.82 15.87
N GLU A 68 -8.54 -0.13 14.92
CA GLU A 68 -8.66 -1.54 15.23
C GLU A 68 -7.28 -2.14 15.57
N PRO A 69 -7.15 -2.88 16.70
CA PRO A 69 -5.85 -3.39 17.15
C PRO A 69 -5.25 -4.48 16.25
N TRP A 70 -6.10 -5.09 15.42
CA TRP A 70 -5.74 -6.12 14.44
C TRP A 70 -5.40 -5.54 13.06
N PHE A 71 -5.60 -4.24 12.82
CA PHE A 71 -5.41 -3.63 11.50
C PHE A 71 -4.16 -2.72 11.46
N TYR A 72 -3.32 -2.95 10.46
CA TYR A 72 -2.09 -2.21 10.21
C TYR A 72 -2.09 -1.78 8.74
N SER A 73 -1.55 -0.61 8.44
CA SER A 73 -1.41 -0.15 7.05
C SER A 73 -0.08 0.56 6.85
N VAL A 74 0.43 0.54 5.62
CA VAL A 74 1.49 1.44 5.18
C VAL A 74 0.90 2.68 4.50
N MET A 75 1.68 3.76 4.40
CA MET A 75 1.29 4.98 3.71
C MET A 75 1.25 4.74 2.19
N GLY A 76 0.08 4.89 1.58
CA GLY A 76 -0.06 4.96 0.12
C GLY A 76 0.11 6.38 -0.45
N ASN A 77 0.11 6.54 -1.78
CA ASN A 77 0.17 7.88 -2.37
C ASN A 77 -1.13 8.67 -2.20
N HIS A 78 -2.29 8.02 -2.20
CA HIS A 78 -3.57 8.67 -1.95
C HIS A 78 -3.67 9.13 -0.49
N ASP A 79 -3.22 8.30 0.46
CA ASP A 79 -3.11 8.69 1.87
C ASP A 79 -2.18 9.91 2.03
N LEU A 80 -0.98 9.85 1.43
CA LEU A 80 0.00 10.93 1.51
C LEU A 80 -0.52 12.23 0.87
N ALA A 81 -1.20 12.15 -0.27
CA ALA A 81 -1.79 13.31 -0.93
C ALA A 81 -2.88 13.95 -0.08
N ALA A 82 -3.75 13.13 0.54
CA ALA A 82 -4.80 13.60 1.43
C ALA A 82 -4.24 14.35 2.64
N VAL A 83 -3.25 13.80 3.34
CA VAL A 83 -2.66 14.48 4.51
C VAL A 83 -1.87 15.73 4.13
N ILE A 84 -1.16 15.74 3.00
CA ILE A 84 -0.51 16.96 2.47
C ILE A 84 -1.54 18.04 2.20
N HIS A 85 -2.67 17.68 1.58
CA HIS A 85 -3.76 18.61 1.29
C HIS A 85 -4.36 19.20 2.57
N LEU A 86 -4.66 18.36 3.57
CA LEU A 86 -5.26 18.78 4.83
C LEU A 86 -4.33 19.63 5.70
N LEU A 87 -3.02 19.35 5.66
CA LEU A 87 -2.03 20.13 6.40
C LEU A 87 -1.70 21.47 5.72
N GLY A 88 -1.88 21.60 4.40
CA GLY A 88 -1.68 22.84 3.67
C GLY A 88 -0.30 23.47 3.91
N ASP A 89 -0.27 24.69 4.45
CA ASP A 89 0.96 25.45 4.74
C ASP A 89 1.67 25.03 6.05
N HIS A 90 1.35 23.87 6.62
CA HIS A 90 2.00 23.36 7.83
C HIS A 90 3.54 23.24 7.64
N PRO A 91 4.38 23.57 8.65
CA PRO A 91 5.84 23.54 8.51
C PRO A 91 6.46 22.18 8.13
N ASP A 92 5.75 21.08 8.36
CA ASP A 92 6.17 19.74 7.94
C ASP A 92 5.86 19.41 6.47
N VAL A 93 5.10 20.27 5.78
CA VAL A 93 4.78 20.16 4.35
C VAL A 93 5.76 21.02 3.56
N ARG A 94 6.60 20.41 2.74
CA ARG A 94 7.46 21.15 1.81
C ARG A 94 6.69 21.43 0.53
N GLN A 95 6.85 22.62 -0.04
CA GLN A 95 6.21 23.00 -1.31
C GLN A 95 6.55 22.02 -2.45
N ASP A 96 7.81 21.56 -2.53
CA ASP A 96 8.24 20.55 -3.51
C ASP A 96 7.52 19.19 -3.33
N ASP A 97 7.22 18.82 -2.08
CA ASP A 97 6.50 17.58 -1.77
C ASP A 97 5.01 17.74 -2.10
N ALA A 98 4.42 18.91 -1.78
CA ALA A 98 3.04 19.24 -2.15
C ALA A 98 2.80 19.20 -3.67
N LEU A 99 3.77 19.65 -4.47
CA LEU A 99 3.71 19.53 -5.93
C LEU A 99 3.92 18.10 -6.42
N ARG A 100 4.80 17.33 -5.75
CA ARG A 100 5.20 15.98 -6.18
C ARG A 100 4.13 14.92 -5.96
N PHE A 101 3.36 15.03 -4.87
CA PHE A 101 2.32 14.06 -4.51
C PHE A 101 0.92 14.63 -4.70
N ARG A 102 0.79 15.66 -5.53
CA ARG A 102 -0.51 16.25 -5.82
C ARG A 102 -1.38 15.26 -6.59
N LEU A 103 -2.51 14.88 -5.98
CA LEU A 103 -3.59 14.16 -6.63
C LEU A 103 -4.84 15.05 -6.72
N PRO A 104 -5.82 14.72 -7.59
CA PRO A 104 -7.12 15.38 -7.57
C PRO A 104 -7.78 15.24 -6.19
N THR A 105 -8.24 16.35 -5.63
CA THR A 105 -9.03 16.34 -4.39
C THR A 105 -10.38 15.68 -4.65
N GLU A 106 -10.77 14.77 -3.76
CA GLU A 106 -12.08 14.12 -3.81
C GLU A 106 -13.07 14.74 -2.82
N GLY A 107 -14.37 14.60 -3.10
CA GLY A 107 -15.42 15.31 -2.36
C GLY A 107 -15.48 15.00 -0.87
N TRP A 108 -14.93 13.85 -0.42
CA TRP A 108 -14.87 13.52 1.00
C TRP A 108 -13.93 14.46 1.77
N LEU A 109 -12.82 14.93 1.17
CA LEU A 109 -11.91 15.90 1.77
C LEU A 109 -12.60 17.27 1.93
N GLU A 110 -13.35 17.68 0.92
CA GLU A 110 -14.09 18.96 0.93
C GLU A 110 -15.26 18.98 1.92
N SER A 111 -15.73 17.80 2.34
CA SER A 111 -16.83 17.65 3.30
C SER A 111 -16.41 17.81 4.76
N LEU A 112 -15.11 17.81 5.06
CA LEU A 112 -14.60 17.86 6.42
C LEU A 112 -14.67 19.28 7.00
N ASN A 113 -15.11 19.38 8.26
CA ASN A 113 -14.89 20.57 9.05
C ASN A 113 -13.45 20.62 9.60
N ALA A 114 -13.06 21.74 10.24
CA ALA A 114 -11.68 21.94 10.70
C ALA A 114 -11.20 20.92 11.75
N GLU A 115 -12.10 20.45 12.63
CA GLU A 115 -11.79 19.45 13.65
C GLU A 115 -11.61 18.06 13.03
N GLU A 116 -12.51 17.70 12.11
CA GLU A 116 -12.42 16.46 11.33
C GLU A 116 -11.15 16.43 10.48
N ALA A 117 -10.85 17.51 9.76
CA ALA A 117 -9.65 17.66 8.96
C ALA A 117 -8.38 17.48 9.79
N SER A 118 -8.32 18.10 10.98
CA SER A 118 -7.18 17.95 11.90
C SER A 118 -7.03 16.52 12.41
N THR A 119 -8.15 15.88 12.75
CA THR A 119 -8.17 14.49 13.24
C THR A 119 -7.75 13.49 12.16
N VAL A 120 -8.29 13.65 10.95
CA VAL A 120 -7.93 12.84 9.78
C VAL A 120 -6.46 13.00 9.44
N ALA A 121 -5.98 14.24 9.35
CA ALA A 121 -4.58 14.51 9.04
C ALA A 121 -3.65 13.88 10.08
N ALA A 122 -3.97 13.98 11.37
CA ALA A 122 -3.20 13.36 12.44
C ALA A 122 -3.15 11.84 12.30
N ARG A 123 -4.27 11.18 11.98
CA ARG A 123 -4.32 9.72 11.82
C ARG A 123 -3.47 9.24 10.64
N ILE A 124 -3.63 9.88 9.48
CA ILE A 124 -2.86 9.51 8.29
C ILE A 124 -1.37 9.78 8.51
N ALA A 125 -1.02 10.86 9.21
CA ALA A 125 0.37 11.20 9.52
C ALA A 125 1.08 10.19 10.44
N GLU A 126 0.37 9.22 11.03
CA GLU A 126 0.99 8.13 11.79
C GLU A 126 1.33 6.89 10.96
N LEU A 127 0.87 6.83 9.69
CA LEU A 127 1.15 5.67 8.84
C LEU A 127 2.65 5.55 8.53
N PRO A 128 3.21 4.34 8.63
CA PRO A 128 4.59 4.07 8.25
C PRO A 128 4.75 3.96 6.73
N PHE A 129 5.86 4.42 6.17
CA PHE A 129 6.21 4.17 4.77
C PHE A 129 6.56 2.70 4.49
N LEU A 130 7.11 2.01 5.49
CA LEU A 130 7.54 0.62 5.41
C LEU A 130 6.98 -0.18 6.58
N MET A 131 6.65 -1.43 6.33
CA MET A 131 6.46 -2.43 7.38
C MET A 131 7.43 -3.60 7.19
N GLU A 132 7.97 -4.10 8.30
CA GLU A 132 8.73 -5.35 8.34
C GLU A 132 8.04 -6.26 9.36
N VAL A 133 7.60 -7.43 8.90
CA VAL A 133 6.85 -8.39 9.69
C VAL A 133 7.69 -9.65 9.82
N ASP A 134 8.05 -10.02 11.03
CA ASP A 134 8.75 -11.27 11.28
C ASP A 134 7.76 -12.43 11.06
N THR A 135 8.13 -13.40 10.23
CA THR A 135 7.40 -14.67 10.10
C THR A 135 8.32 -15.85 10.41
N THR A 136 7.74 -17.03 10.57
CA THR A 136 8.54 -18.25 10.81
C THR A 136 9.43 -18.63 9.62
N GLY A 137 9.11 -18.16 8.42
CA GLY A 137 9.89 -18.36 7.19
C GLY A 137 10.97 -17.31 6.95
N GLY A 138 11.01 -16.24 7.74
CA GLY A 138 11.87 -15.08 7.56
C GLY A 138 11.08 -13.76 7.57
N PRO A 139 11.75 -12.60 7.57
CA PRO A 139 11.04 -11.33 7.53
C PRO A 139 10.31 -11.14 6.20
N VAL A 140 9.17 -10.46 6.25
CA VAL A 140 8.39 -10.03 5.09
C VAL A 140 8.25 -8.51 5.12
N GLY A 141 8.48 -7.88 3.98
CA GLY A 141 8.36 -6.43 3.83
C GLY A 141 6.99 -6.08 3.27
N VAL A 142 6.41 -4.97 3.69
CA VAL A 142 5.23 -4.39 3.04
C VAL A 142 5.53 -2.94 2.70
N VAL A 143 5.33 -2.59 1.44
CA VAL A 143 5.61 -1.26 0.87
C VAL A 143 4.57 -0.97 -0.18
N HIS A 144 3.96 0.21 -0.17
CA HIS A 144 2.85 0.50 -1.06
C HIS A 144 3.17 0.31 -2.55
N ALA A 145 4.20 0.97 -3.10
CA ALA A 145 4.44 0.99 -4.54
C ALA A 145 5.68 0.19 -4.99
N GLU A 146 6.88 0.57 -4.57
CA GLU A 146 8.10 -0.02 -5.11
C GLU A 146 9.29 0.05 -4.15
N VAL A 147 10.08 -1.03 -4.11
CA VAL A 147 11.46 -1.00 -3.63
C VAL A 147 12.40 -0.87 -4.84
N PRO A 148 13.16 0.22 -4.98
CA PRO A 148 13.98 0.44 -6.17
C PRO A 148 15.02 -0.66 -6.43
N TRP A 149 15.17 -1.04 -7.70
CA TRP A 149 16.12 -2.05 -8.18
C TRP A 149 17.60 -1.81 -7.86
N ASN A 150 18.00 -0.59 -7.47
CA ASN A 150 19.39 -0.26 -7.15
C ASN A 150 19.76 -0.67 -5.71
N TYR A 151 18.82 -1.20 -4.94
CA TYR A 151 19.08 -1.78 -3.64
C TYR A 151 19.31 -3.28 -3.76
N ALA A 152 20.49 -3.73 -3.32
CA ALA A 152 20.88 -5.14 -3.35
C ALA A 152 20.27 -5.97 -2.20
N THR A 153 19.86 -5.31 -1.11
CA THR A 153 19.28 -5.95 0.07
C THR A 153 18.13 -5.11 0.61
N TRP A 154 17.18 -5.77 1.28
CA TRP A 154 16.10 -5.10 1.99
C TRP A 154 16.63 -4.21 3.10
N GLU A 155 17.62 -4.67 3.88
CA GLU A 155 18.25 -3.89 4.94
C GLU A 155 18.82 -2.57 4.41
N ALA A 156 19.56 -2.59 3.29
CA ALA A 156 20.12 -1.38 2.71
C ALA A 156 19.03 -0.40 2.26
N PHE A 157 17.92 -0.91 1.71
CA PHE A 157 16.76 -0.10 1.34
C PHE A 157 16.06 0.49 2.58
N ARG A 158 15.72 -0.34 3.56
CA ARG A 158 15.08 0.05 4.82
C ARG A 158 15.88 1.15 5.51
N ASP A 159 17.19 0.96 5.66
CA ASP A 159 18.06 1.92 6.33
C ASP A 159 18.17 3.23 5.54
N SER A 160 18.07 3.19 4.20
CA SER A 160 18.01 4.40 3.37
C SER A 160 16.74 5.22 3.63
N VAL A 161 15.59 4.55 3.74
CA VAL A 161 14.29 5.21 4.02
C VAL A 161 14.28 5.81 5.42
N VAL A 162 14.74 5.03 6.42
CA VAL A 162 14.84 5.49 7.81
C VAL A 162 15.76 6.72 7.90
N ARG A 163 16.93 6.68 7.26
CA ARG A 163 17.87 7.80 7.23
C ARG A 163 17.25 9.03 6.55
N ALA A 164 16.69 8.88 5.36
CA ALA A 164 16.07 9.97 4.61
C ALA A 164 14.97 10.67 5.42
N PHE A 165 14.16 9.88 6.13
CA PHE A 165 13.10 10.37 7.01
C PHE A 165 13.65 11.24 8.15
N PHE A 166 14.63 10.74 8.91
CA PHE A 166 15.18 11.46 10.06
C PHE A 166 16.05 12.67 9.68
N GLU A 167 16.77 12.60 8.57
CA GLU A 167 17.54 13.71 8.04
C GLU A 167 16.66 14.83 7.47
N LYS A 168 15.34 14.61 7.37
CA LYS A 168 14.42 15.51 6.68
C LYS A 168 14.90 15.84 5.26
N ALA A 169 15.62 14.91 4.64
CA ALA A 169 15.82 14.94 3.20
C ALA A 169 14.41 14.96 2.60
N GLY A 170 14.12 15.92 1.71
CA GLY A 170 12.75 16.04 1.15
C GLY A 170 12.27 14.69 0.62
N MET A 171 10.95 14.49 0.47
CA MET A 171 10.36 13.18 0.17
C MET A 171 10.69 12.63 -1.23
N ARG A 172 11.68 13.20 -1.93
CA ARG A 172 12.20 12.70 -3.19
C ARG A 172 12.69 11.26 -3.11
N GLU A 173 13.35 10.87 -2.02
CA GLU A 173 13.85 9.50 -1.85
C GLU A 173 12.74 8.52 -1.47
N LEU A 174 11.65 9.01 -0.86
CA LEU A 174 10.47 8.23 -0.51
C LEU A 174 9.47 8.11 -1.67
N ALA A 175 9.59 8.94 -2.70
CA ALA A 175 8.67 8.92 -3.83
C ALA A 175 8.52 7.54 -4.50
N PRO A 176 9.58 6.74 -4.73
CA PRO A 176 9.41 5.39 -5.26
C PRO A 176 8.60 4.46 -4.33
N VAL A 177 8.72 4.66 -3.02
CA VAL A 177 8.05 3.84 -1.99
C VAL A 177 6.53 3.96 -2.09
N VAL A 178 6.02 5.13 -2.48
CA VAL A 178 4.58 5.42 -2.57
C VAL A 178 4.04 5.58 -3.99
N GLN A 179 4.85 5.84 -5.01
CA GLN A 179 4.34 6.03 -6.39
C GLN A 179 5.24 5.47 -7.49
N GLY A 180 6.18 4.58 -7.13
CA GLY A 180 7.04 3.91 -8.10
C GLY A 180 6.27 2.90 -8.98
N ARG A 181 6.50 2.95 -10.29
CA ARG A 181 5.95 1.99 -11.26
C ARG A 181 7.00 1.43 -12.22
N ARG A 182 8.29 1.54 -11.88
CA ARG A 182 9.40 1.21 -12.80
C ARG A 182 9.37 -0.24 -13.21
N PHE A 183 9.04 -1.18 -12.30
CA PHE A 183 8.91 -2.60 -12.64
C PHE A 183 7.74 -2.87 -13.59
N MET A 184 6.59 -2.23 -13.39
CA MET A 184 5.45 -2.35 -14.31
C MET A 184 5.78 -1.75 -15.69
N GLU A 185 6.37 -0.56 -15.74
CA GLU A 185 6.78 0.09 -16.99
C GLU A 185 7.86 -0.69 -17.74
N ALA A 186 8.77 -1.31 -16.99
CA ALA A 186 9.79 -2.24 -17.49
C ALA A 186 9.15 -3.45 -18.18
N GLU A 187 8.20 -4.09 -17.50
CA GLU A 187 7.50 -5.27 -18.00
C GLU A 187 6.63 -4.96 -19.22
N ARG A 188 5.81 -3.89 -19.16
CA ARG A 188 4.93 -3.48 -20.27
C ARG A 188 5.69 -3.14 -21.55
N ALA A 189 6.90 -2.61 -21.41
CA ALA A 189 7.77 -2.32 -22.55
C ALA A 189 8.47 -3.56 -23.12
N GLY A 190 8.20 -4.77 -22.59
CA GLY A 190 8.88 -6.00 -22.96
C GLY A 190 10.37 -5.99 -22.64
N ARG A 191 10.83 -5.04 -21.80
CA ARG A 191 12.26 -4.86 -21.50
C ARG A 191 12.78 -5.91 -20.52
N TYR A 192 11.88 -6.58 -19.79
CA TYR A 192 12.23 -7.54 -18.75
C TYR A 192 11.29 -8.76 -18.81
N LEU A 193 11.85 -9.95 -19.06
CA LEU A 193 11.16 -11.26 -18.98
C LEU A 193 11.44 -11.98 -17.65
N TRP A 194 11.88 -11.23 -16.65
CA TRP A 194 12.72 -11.66 -15.53
C TRP A 194 11.93 -11.94 -14.24
N LYS A 195 10.75 -12.57 -14.34
CA LYS A 195 9.92 -12.88 -13.14
C LYS A 195 10.71 -13.63 -12.06
N ASP A 196 11.68 -14.44 -12.49
CA ASP A 196 12.51 -15.29 -11.63
C ASP A 196 14.01 -14.91 -11.67
N ASP A 197 14.35 -13.68 -12.08
CA ASP A 197 15.75 -13.24 -12.12
C ASP A 197 16.30 -13.07 -10.69
N PRO A 198 17.35 -13.84 -10.33
CA PRO A 198 17.95 -13.76 -9.00
C PRO A 198 18.52 -12.38 -8.66
N THR A 199 18.84 -11.55 -9.65
CA THR A 199 19.34 -10.18 -9.42
C THR A 199 18.26 -9.20 -8.96
N LEU A 200 16.98 -9.54 -9.17
CA LEU A 200 15.84 -8.75 -8.69
C LEU A 200 15.38 -9.19 -7.29
N THR A 201 15.80 -10.37 -6.86
CA THR A 201 15.54 -10.93 -5.52
C THR A 201 16.39 -10.22 -4.47
N LEU A 202 15.73 -9.77 -3.40
CA LEU A 202 16.39 -9.29 -2.19
C LEU A 202 16.71 -10.51 -1.30
N PRO A 203 18.00 -10.84 -1.07
CA PRO A 203 18.39 -12.13 -0.47
C PRO A 203 18.16 -12.23 1.04
N ASP A 204 17.94 -11.11 1.72
CA ASP A 204 17.79 -10.98 3.17
C ASP A 204 16.32 -10.84 3.63
N ILE A 205 15.37 -11.04 2.71
CA ILE A 205 13.93 -11.01 3.02
C ILE A 205 13.19 -12.10 2.25
N LEU A 206 12.11 -12.64 2.84
CA LEU A 206 11.34 -13.71 2.21
C LEU A 206 10.65 -13.19 0.95
N HIS A 207 9.84 -12.14 1.10
CA HIS A 207 9.28 -11.35 0.01
C HIS A 207 8.90 -9.96 0.47
N VAL A 208 8.73 -9.05 -0.49
CA VAL A 208 8.17 -7.70 -0.28
C VAL A 208 6.82 -7.64 -0.98
N ILE A 209 5.76 -7.31 -0.25
CA ILE A 209 4.40 -7.24 -0.77
C ILE A 209 4.01 -5.78 -1.04
N HIS A 210 3.37 -5.57 -2.18
CA HIS A 210 3.05 -4.27 -2.76
C HIS A 210 1.61 -4.16 -3.22
N GLY A 211 1.10 -2.93 -3.17
CA GLY A 211 -0.18 -2.51 -3.75
C GLY A 211 0.02 -1.73 -5.05
N HIS A 212 -0.71 -0.61 -5.19
CA HIS A 212 -0.56 0.51 -6.13
C HIS A 212 -0.83 0.22 -7.63
N SER A 213 -0.52 -1.00 -8.05
CA SER A 213 -0.16 -1.33 -9.43
C SER A 213 -1.08 -2.40 -10.01
N ILE A 214 -2.28 -1.98 -10.41
CA ILE A 214 -3.31 -2.80 -11.06
C ILE A 214 -2.86 -3.27 -12.45
N ARG A 215 -3.02 -4.58 -12.72
CA ARG A 215 -2.74 -5.22 -14.00
C ARG A 215 -4.03 -5.60 -14.74
N LEU A 216 -4.55 -4.67 -15.54
CA LEU A 216 -5.73 -4.92 -16.40
C LEU A 216 -5.50 -6.02 -17.46
N ASP A 217 -4.26 -6.34 -17.77
CA ASP A 217 -3.85 -7.29 -18.80
C ASP A 217 -3.56 -8.70 -18.26
N ASN A 218 -3.63 -8.93 -16.94
CA ASN A 218 -3.34 -10.23 -16.30
C ASN A 218 -4.52 -10.82 -15.51
N ALA A 219 -5.74 -10.35 -15.76
CA ALA A 219 -6.94 -10.75 -15.01
C ALA A 219 -6.90 -10.40 -13.51
N PHE A 220 -6.30 -9.24 -13.18
CA PHE A 220 -6.22 -8.72 -11.81
C PHE A 220 -5.53 -9.68 -10.83
N GLN A 221 -4.69 -10.58 -11.34
CA GLN A 221 -4.01 -11.56 -10.52
C GLN A 221 -2.74 -10.98 -9.89
N PRO A 222 -2.34 -11.46 -8.71
CA PRO A 222 -1.02 -11.16 -8.17
C PRO A 222 0.10 -11.47 -9.17
N TRP A 223 1.14 -10.65 -9.15
CA TRP A 223 2.30 -10.81 -10.02
C TRP A 223 3.58 -10.46 -9.28
N ARG A 224 4.74 -10.86 -9.82
CA ARG A 224 6.02 -10.65 -9.13
C ARG A 224 7.20 -10.40 -10.05
N MET A 225 8.25 -9.83 -9.45
CA MET A 225 9.61 -9.71 -9.98
C MET A 225 10.58 -10.15 -8.88
N GLY A 226 11.22 -11.32 -9.03
CA GLY A 226 11.98 -11.95 -7.96
C GLY A 226 11.06 -12.27 -6.77
N ASN A 227 11.41 -11.78 -5.58
CA ASN A 227 10.58 -11.88 -4.37
C ASN A 227 9.78 -10.60 -4.07
N ARG A 228 9.52 -9.75 -5.07
CA ARG A 228 8.67 -8.54 -4.96
C ARG A 228 7.31 -8.86 -5.55
N VAL A 229 6.28 -8.90 -4.72
CA VAL A 229 4.95 -9.39 -5.06
C VAL A 229 3.96 -8.23 -5.02
N HIS A 230 3.23 -8.03 -6.11
CA HIS A 230 2.20 -7.02 -6.23
C HIS A 230 0.83 -7.70 -6.23
N ILE A 231 -0.05 -7.25 -5.35
CA ILE A 231 -1.34 -7.90 -5.09
C ILE A 231 -2.56 -7.03 -5.45
N ASP A 232 -2.36 -5.80 -5.92
CA ASP A 232 -3.47 -4.90 -6.22
C ASP A 232 -4.33 -5.37 -7.41
N SER A 233 -5.58 -5.70 -7.10
CA SER A 233 -6.62 -6.12 -8.03
C SER A 233 -7.68 -5.05 -8.29
N GLY A 234 -7.49 -3.82 -7.78
CA GLY A 234 -8.27 -2.65 -8.14
C GLY A 234 -9.69 -2.62 -7.60
N ALA A 235 -9.89 -2.76 -6.29
CA ALA A 235 -11.20 -2.88 -5.63
C ALA A 235 -12.24 -1.83 -6.09
N PHE A 236 -11.82 -0.56 -6.17
CA PHE A 236 -12.71 0.53 -6.58
C PHE A 236 -13.22 0.41 -8.02
N LEU A 237 -12.53 -0.34 -8.90
CA LEU A 237 -12.93 -0.55 -10.29
C LEU A 237 -14.19 -1.41 -10.42
N ALA A 238 -14.63 -2.08 -9.34
CA ALA A 238 -15.91 -2.81 -9.32
C ALA A 238 -17.11 -1.86 -9.38
N GLN A 239 -16.93 -0.58 -9.03
CA GLN A 239 -18.03 0.38 -8.99
C GLN A 239 -18.50 0.78 -10.41
N PRO A 240 -19.77 1.20 -10.58
CA PRO A 240 -20.32 1.55 -11.89
C PRO A 240 -19.62 2.70 -12.61
N GLU A 241 -19.16 3.72 -11.89
CA GLU A 241 -18.47 4.90 -12.42
C GLU A 241 -17.11 4.57 -13.08
N TRP A 242 -16.53 3.41 -12.73
CA TRP A 242 -15.27 2.92 -13.30
C TRP A 242 -15.48 1.92 -14.44
N ALA A 243 -16.71 1.78 -14.96
CA ALA A 243 -17.03 0.81 -16.01
C ALA A 243 -16.18 0.99 -17.28
N GLU A 244 -15.86 2.22 -17.67
CA GLU A 244 -15.01 2.49 -18.84
C GLU A 244 -13.57 1.98 -18.63
N GLU A 245 -12.99 2.22 -17.45
CA GLU A 245 -11.65 1.75 -17.13
C GLU A 245 -11.62 0.22 -16.99
N ARG A 246 -12.62 -0.35 -16.31
CA ARG A 246 -12.82 -1.81 -16.18
C ARG A 246 -12.95 -2.49 -17.55
N ALA A 247 -13.63 -1.87 -18.52
CA ALA A 247 -13.79 -2.42 -19.87
C ALA A 247 -12.48 -2.54 -20.66
N ARG A 248 -11.38 -1.93 -20.19
CA ARG A 248 -10.04 -2.06 -20.78
C ARG A 248 -9.34 -3.35 -20.37
N ALA A 249 -9.87 -4.06 -19.36
CA ALA A 249 -9.32 -5.33 -18.90
C ALA A 249 -9.45 -6.41 -19.97
N ARG A 250 -8.42 -7.26 -20.08
CA ARG A 250 -8.40 -8.35 -21.07
C ARG A 250 -9.22 -9.56 -20.63
N ALA A 251 -9.31 -9.78 -19.32
CA ALA A 251 -10.01 -10.87 -18.66
C ALA A 251 -10.11 -10.57 -17.16
N GLY A 252 -10.83 -11.41 -16.42
CA GLY A 252 -11.00 -11.29 -14.96
C GLY A 252 -11.92 -10.14 -14.55
N GLU A 253 -12.19 -10.07 -13.26
CA GLU A 253 -12.95 -8.99 -12.63
C GLU A 253 -12.06 -8.33 -11.57
N PRO A 254 -12.17 -7.00 -11.38
CA PRO A 254 -11.50 -6.34 -10.26
C PRO A 254 -12.08 -6.82 -8.93
N GLY A 255 -11.31 -6.66 -7.87
CA GLY A 255 -11.72 -7.05 -6.53
C GLY A 255 -10.78 -6.51 -5.47
N LEU A 256 -10.91 -7.03 -4.25
CA LEU A 256 -9.99 -6.76 -3.16
C LEU A 256 -9.21 -8.04 -2.86
N THR A 257 -7.91 -8.02 -3.08
CA THR A 257 -7.08 -9.22 -2.90
C THR A 257 -6.65 -9.36 -1.46
N LEU A 258 -6.99 -10.50 -0.86
CA LEU A 258 -6.48 -10.94 0.43
C LEU A 258 -5.57 -12.15 0.20
N VAL A 259 -4.38 -12.13 0.79
CA VAL A 259 -3.41 -13.23 0.76
C VAL A 259 -2.91 -13.49 2.17
N THR A 260 -2.45 -14.71 2.47
CA THR A 260 -1.65 -14.91 3.68
C THR A 260 -0.25 -14.34 3.46
N ILE A 261 0.34 -13.80 4.53
CA ILE A 261 1.65 -13.17 4.45
C ILE A 261 2.72 -14.13 3.93
N ASP A 262 2.63 -15.44 4.21
CA ASP A 262 3.64 -16.43 3.78
C ASP A 262 3.42 -16.93 2.34
N ALA A 263 2.25 -16.72 1.74
CA ALA A 263 1.90 -17.20 0.40
C ALA A 263 1.25 -16.11 -0.48
N PRO A 264 1.92 -14.97 -0.73
CA PRO A 264 1.31 -13.78 -1.34
C PRO A 264 0.95 -13.91 -2.83
N MET A 265 1.29 -15.02 -3.46
CA MET A 265 0.92 -15.30 -4.86
C MET A 265 -0.41 -16.04 -5.00
N THR A 266 -1.02 -16.48 -3.88
CA THR A 266 -2.25 -17.27 -3.88
C THR A 266 -3.32 -16.53 -3.09
N PRO A 267 -4.24 -15.81 -3.76
CA PRO A 267 -5.40 -15.21 -3.09
C PRO A 267 -6.20 -16.24 -2.29
N LEU A 268 -6.72 -15.82 -1.14
CA LEU A 268 -7.60 -16.60 -0.25
C LEU A 268 -9.02 -16.72 -0.79
#